data_AF-Q5CRV4-F1
#
_entry.id   AF-Q5CRV4-F1
#
_cell.length_a   1.000
_cell.length_b   1.000
_cell.length_c   1.000
_cell.angle_alpha   90.00
_cell.angle_beta   90.00
_cell.angle_gamma   90.00
#
_symmetry.space_group_name_H-M   'P 1'
#
loop_
_entity.id
_entity.type
_entity.pdbx_description
1 polymer ?
#
loop_
_entity_poly.entity_id
_entity_poly.type
_entity_poly.pdbx_seq_one_letter_code
_entity_poly.pdbx_strand_id
1 'polypeptide(L)'
;MGEKLAFDSLKEKFSNELGIDYFNITWVNETAESGLPYDIILVFMDKTRGTKEEIFVEVKSSSKKEKNFFRISFNEWKLAERLQNNYWLFHILGVNLNAPNLSLNDIEFRIIRNPYESWKDGRLKMILSEN
;
A
#
# COMPACT_ATOMS: atom_id res chain seq x y z
N MET A 1 9.46 2.65 -9.38
CA MET A 1 8.48 2.02 -10.31
C MET A 1 7.30 1.43 -9.56
N GLY A 2 7.52 0.61 -8.53
CA GLY A 2 6.44 0.05 -7.70
C GLY A 2 5.57 1.13 -7.05
N GLU A 3 6.16 2.07 -6.30
CA GLU A 3 5.37 3.10 -5.60
C GLU A 3 4.62 4.02 -6.59
N LYS A 4 5.24 4.39 -7.71
CA LYS A 4 4.55 5.13 -8.78
C LYS A 4 3.29 4.39 -9.27
N LEU A 5 3.42 3.08 -9.55
CA LEU A 5 2.27 2.26 -9.96
C LEU A 5 1.20 2.17 -8.86
N ALA A 6 1.61 2.05 -7.60
CA ALA A 6 0.68 2.08 -6.47
C ALA A 6 -0.07 3.41 -6.39
N PHE A 7 0.66 4.52 -6.46
CA PHE A 7 0.11 5.86 -6.37
C PHE A 7 -0.88 6.14 -7.50
N ASP A 8 -0.52 5.82 -8.74
CA ASP A 8 -1.40 5.99 -9.90
C ASP A 8 -2.66 5.11 -9.78
N SER A 9 -2.50 3.84 -9.38
CA SER A 9 -3.62 2.90 -9.18
C SER A 9 -4.55 3.34 -8.05
N LEU A 10 -4.01 3.81 -6.93
CA LEU A 10 -4.79 4.32 -5.80
C LEU A 10 -5.54 5.59 -6.18
N LYS A 11 -4.92 6.51 -6.93
CA LYS A 11 -5.57 7.70 -7.46
C LYS A 11 -6.77 7.34 -8.33
N GLU A 12 -6.60 6.45 -9.29
CA GLU A 12 -7.67 6.00 -10.18
C GLU A 12 -8.79 5.29 -9.42
N LYS A 13 -8.44 4.42 -8.47
CA LYS A 13 -9.41 3.69 -7.64
C LYS A 13 -10.31 4.66 -6.87
N PHE A 14 -9.73 5.62 -6.16
CA PHE A 14 -10.47 6.52 -5.28
C PHE A 14 -11.11 7.71 -5.99
N SER A 15 -10.63 8.10 -7.17
CA SER A 15 -11.36 9.07 -8.01
C SER A 15 -12.72 8.56 -8.48
N ASN A 16 -12.88 7.23 -8.51
CA ASN A 16 -14.09 6.55 -8.99
C ASN A 16 -15.01 6.05 -7.86
N GLU A 17 -14.62 6.19 -6.58
CA GLU A 17 -15.45 5.77 -5.45
C GLU A 17 -16.52 6.82 -5.12
N LEU A 18 -17.79 6.42 -5.26
CA LEU A 18 -18.96 7.25 -4.94
C LEU A 18 -19.06 7.47 -3.43
N GLY A 19 -19.18 8.73 -2.99
CA GLY A 19 -19.49 9.08 -1.60
C GLY A 19 -18.32 9.69 -0.79
N ILE A 20 -17.17 9.93 -1.41
CA ILE A 20 -16.07 10.67 -0.78
C ILE A 20 -16.10 12.13 -1.25
N ASP A 21 -16.52 13.05 -0.37
CA ASP A 21 -16.61 14.49 -0.69
C ASP A 21 -15.25 15.15 -0.93
N TYR A 22 -14.20 14.58 -0.34
CA TYR A 22 -12.82 14.99 -0.53
C TYR A 22 -11.87 13.85 -0.14
N PHE A 23 -10.98 13.46 -1.06
CA PHE A 23 -9.83 12.61 -0.77
C PHE A 23 -8.54 13.34 -1.17
N ASN A 24 -7.49 13.12 -0.40
CA ASN A 24 -6.13 13.49 -0.78
C ASN A 24 -5.22 12.26 -0.69
N ILE A 25 -4.28 12.15 -1.63
CA ILE A 25 -3.28 11.09 -1.65
C ILE A 25 -1.91 11.72 -1.82
N THR A 26 -0.97 11.34 -0.97
CA THR A 26 0.38 11.89 -0.97
C THR A 26 1.39 10.75 -0.93
N TRP A 27 2.30 10.73 -1.90
CA TRP A 27 3.46 9.84 -1.91
C TRP A 27 4.58 10.54 -1.14
N VAL A 28 4.91 10.05 0.05
CA VAL A 28 5.75 10.77 1.02
C VAL A 28 7.25 10.61 0.76
N ASN A 29 7.67 9.58 0.02
CA ASN A 29 9.04 9.32 -0.41
C ASN A 29 9.25 9.48 -1.93
N GLU A 30 8.43 10.27 -2.62
CA GLU A 30 8.54 10.47 -4.08
C GLU A 30 9.92 11.00 -4.52
N THR A 31 10.49 11.93 -3.75
CA THR A 31 11.74 12.62 -4.11
C THR A 31 12.98 12.04 -3.46
N ALA A 32 12.85 11.44 -2.27
CA ALA A 32 13.90 10.77 -1.53
C ALA A 32 13.30 9.82 -0.48
N GLU A 33 14.07 8.81 -0.09
CA GLU A 33 13.70 7.90 0.99
C GLU A 33 13.39 8.72 2.27
N SER A 34 12.16 8.60 2.75
CA SER A 34 11.66 9.50 3.82
C SER A 34 12.09 9.03 5.21
N GLY A 35 12.47 7.75 5.33
CA GLY A 35 12.68 7.08 6.62
C GLY A 35 11.38 6.82 7.40
N LEU A 36 10.23 7.17 6.82
CA LEU A 36 8.92 6.87 7.39
C LEU A 36 8.57 5.39 7.13
N PRO A 37 7.88 4.72 8.06
CA PRO A 37 7.49 3.31 7.89
C PRO A 37 6.24 3.13 7.01
N TYR A 38 6.11 3.95 5.96
CA TYR A 38 5.06 3.93 4.94
C TYR A 38 5.47 4.81 3.74
N ASP A 39 4.97 4.48 2.55
CA ASP A 39 5.27 5.21 1.30
C ASP A 39 4.18 6.23 0.94
N ILE A 40 2.92 5.94 1.26
CA ILE A 40 1.77 6.74 0.83
C ILE A 40 0.86 7.04 2.03
N ILE A 41 0.26 8.23 2.06
CA ILE A 41 -0.84 8.57 2.97
C ILE A 41 -2.10 8.90 2.16
N LEU A 42 -3.21 8.28 2.54
CA LEU A 42 -4.56 8.59 2.07
C LEU A 42 -5.28 9.36 3.17
N VAL A 43 -5.93 10.46 2.80
CA VAL A 43 -6.72 11.27 3.71
C VAL A 43 -8.13 11.38 3.15
N PHE A 44 -9.09 10.84 3.88
CA PHE A 44 -10.51 10.92 3.56
C PHE A 44 -11.19 11.91 4.49
N MET A 45 -11.95 12.85 3.94
CA MET A 45 -12.75 13.79 4.72
C MET A 45 -14.24 13.56 4.43
N ASP A 46 -14.97 13.20 5.48
CA ASP A 46 -16.43 13.22 5.47
C ASP A 46 -16.89 14.60 5.96
N LYS A 47 -17.33 15.46 5.04
CA LYS A 47 -17.79 16.81 5.37
C LYS A 47 -19.09 16.79 6.16
N THR A 48 -19.92 15.76 5.98
CA THR A 48 -21.21 15.63 6.66
C THR A 48 -21.02 15.27 8.14
N ARG A 49 -20.07 14.40 8.44
CA ARG A 49 -19.76 13.96 9.81
C ARG A 49 -18.66 14.80 10.48
N GLY A 50 -17.96 15.63 9.72
CA GLY A 50 -16.82 16.41 10.21
C GLY A 50 -15.63 15.53 10.63
N THR A 51 -15.53 14.33 10.07
CA THR A 51 -14.48 13.36 10.43
C THR A 51 -13.40 13.29 9.36
N LYS A 52 -12.15 13.18 9.81
CA LYS A 52 -10.97 12.94 8.99
C LYS A 52 -10.44 11.54 9.30
N GLU A 53 -10.27 10.73 8.27
CA GLU A 53 -9.61 9.44 8.36
C GLU A 53 -8.28 9.49 7.61
N GLU A 54 -7.21 9.05 8.27
CA GLU A 54 -5.89 8.90 7.67
C GLU A 54 -5.55 7.42 7.57
N ILE A 55 -5.06 7.02 6.39
CA ILE A 55 -4.66 5.66 6.10
C ILE A 55 -3.23 5.69 5.58
N PHE A 56 -2.37 4.94 6.24
CA PHE A 56 -0.95 4.82 5.94
C PHE A 56 -0.75 3.58 5.10
N VAL A 57 -0.06 3.72 3.98
CA VAL A 57 0.06 2.68 2.97
C VAL A 57 1.52 2.40 2.70
N GLU A 58 1.90 1.14 2.90
CA GLU A 58 3.21 0.61 2.57
C GLU A 58 3.13 -0.20 1.27
N VAL A 59 4.03 0.07 0.33
CA VAL A 59 4.02 -0.49 -1.02
C VAL A 59 5.05 -1.60 -1.13
N LYS A 60 4.58 -2.81 -1.44
CA LYS A 60 5.45 -3.95 -1.73
C LYS A 60 5.32 -4.34 -3.19
N SER A 61 6.42 -4.69 -3.83
CA SER A 61 6.39 -5.19 -5.22
C SER A 61 7.08 -6.54 -5.35
N SER A 62 6.65 -7.35 -6.29
CA SER A 62 7.23 -8.66 -6.59
C SER A 62 7.16 -8.97 -8.08
N SER A 63 8.24 -9.53 -8.61
CA SER A 63 8.37 -9.84 -10.04
C SER A 63 7.56 -11.06 -10.49
N LYS A 64 7.10 -11.89 -9.55
CA LYS A 64 6.32 -13.11 -9.80
C LYS A 64 4.95 -13.01 -9.14
N LYS A 65 3.89 -13.47 -9.82
CA LYS A 65 2.51 -13.46 -9.29
C LYS A 65 2.29 -14.49 -8.18
N GLU A 66 3.08 -15.56 -8.19
CA GLU A 66 2.97 -16.67 -7.23
C GLU A 66 3.64 -16.32 -5.89
N LYS A 67 4.41 -15.24 -5.83
CA LYS A 67 5.14 -14.83 -4.63
C LYS A 67 4.20 -14.10 -3.66
N ASN A 68 3.46 -14.89 -2.88
CA ASN A 68 2.51 -14.41 -1.87
C ASN A 68 3.17 -14.02 -0.53
N PHE A 69 4.44 -13.62 -0.55
CA PHE A 69 5.15 -13.13 0.63
C PHE A 69 6.12 -12.01 0.24
N PHE A 70 6.34 -11.09 1.16
CA PHE A 70 7.22 -9.95 0.98
C PHE A 70 8.04 -9.72 2.24
N ARG A 71 9.09 -8.89 2.10
CA ARG A 71 9.83 -8.37 3.25
C ARG A 71 9.12 -7.14 3.77
N ILE A 72 9.13 -6.98 5.08
CA ILE A 72 8.61 -5.81 5.78
C ILE A 72 9.59 -5.47 6.90
N SER A 73 9.91 -4.18 7.04
CA SER A 73 10.83 -3.76 8.08
C SER A 73 10.20 -3.88 9.47
N PHE A 74 11.05 -3.90 10.50
CA PHE A 74 10.58 -3.86 11.87
C PHE A 74 9.74 -2.60 12.17
N ASN A 75 10.12 -1.45 11.60
CA ASN A 75 9.42 -0.18 11.84
C ASN A 75 8.07 -0.13 11.11
N GLU A 76 8.00 -0.61 9.86
CA GLU A 76 6.74 -0.83 9.14
C GLU A 76 5.82 -1.75 9.93
N TRP A 77 6.35 -2.87 10.42
CA TRP A 77 5.54 -3.84 11.14
C TRP A 77 5.01 -3.32 12.48
N LYS A 78 5.86 -2.62 13.23
CA LYS A 78 5.46 -1.95 14.48
C LYS A 78 4.40 -0.88 14.22
N LEU A 79 4.49 -0.16 13.10
CA LEU A 79 3.46 0.81 12.73
C LEU A 79 2.14 0.12 12.37
N ALA A 80 2.21 -0.98 11.61
CA ALA A 80 1.05 -1.79 11.25
C ALA A 80 0.30 -2.32 12.49
N GLU A 81 1.02 -2.85 13.47
CA GLU A 81 0.45 -3.27 14.75
C GLU A 81 -0.19 -2.10 15.51
N ARG A 82 0.41 -0.91 15.49
CA ARG A 82 -0.15 0.24 16.20
C ARG A 82 -1.43 0.78 15.55
N LEU A 83 -1.45 0.85 14.22
CA LEU A 83 -2.51 1.53 13.47
C LEU A 83 -3.62 0.60 12.97
N GLN A 84 -3.39 -0.72 12.94
CA GLN A 84 -4.41 -1.73 12.63
C GLN A 84 -5.14 -1.41 11.30
N ASN A 85 -6.44 -1.10 11.36
CA ASN A 85 -7.28 -0.80 10.19
C ASN A 85 -6.82 0.42 9.38
N ASN A 86 -6.06 1.33 10.00
CA ASN A 86 -5.53 2.54 9.39
C ASN A 86 -4.13 2.34 8.77
N TYR A 87 -3.62 1.10 8.74
CA TYR A 87 -2.39 0.76 8.03
C TYR A 87 -2.67 -0.33 7.00
N TRP A 88 -2.35 -0.06 5.75
CA TRP A 88 -2.61 -0.96 4.63
C TRP A 88 -1.30 -1.34 3.94
N LEU A 89 -1.28 -2.54 3.37
CA LEU A 89 -0.26 -2.95 2.42
C LEU A 89 -0.83 -2.93 1.01
N PHE A 90 -0.12 -2.27 0.11
CA PHE A 90 -0.41 -2.27 -1.31
C PHE A 90 0.62 -3.14 -2.03
N HIS A 91 0.25 -4.39 -2.33
CA HIS A 91 1.15 -5.37 -2.93
C HIS A 91 0.92 -5.45 -4.44
N ILE A 92 1.96 -5.11 -5.20
CA ILE A 92 2.00 -5.15 -6.65
C ILE A 92 2.73 -6.41 -7.10
N LEU A 93 2.07 -7.24 -7.89
CA LEU A 93 2.57 -8.51 -8.37
C LEU A 93 2.77 -8.48 -9.88
N GLY A 94 3.79 -9.20 -10.36
CA GLY A 94 4.10 -9.27 -11.79
C GLY A 94 4.93 -8.09 -12.32
N VAL A 95 5.51 -7.27 -11.44
CA VAL A 95 6.39 -6.16 -11.85
C VAL A 95 7.76 -6.71 -12.26
N ASN A 96 7.89 -7.10 -13.52
CA ASN A 96 9.14 -7.56 -14.09
C ASN A 96 9.84 -6.42 -14.84
N LEU A 97 10.81 -5.78 -14.19
CA LEU A 97 11.59 -4.67 -14.78
C LEU A 97 12.43 -5.07 -16.01
N ASN A 98 12.63 -6.37 -16.24
CA ASN A 98 13.38 -6.90 -17.37
C ASN A 98 12.48 -7.35 -18.53
N ALA A 99 11.15 -7.22 -18.40
CA ALA A 99 10.23 -7.55 -19.48
C ALA A 99 10.23 -6.43 -20.54
N PRO A 100 10.58 -6.72 -21.81
CA PRO A 100 10.67 -5.68 -22.84
C PRO A 100 9.33 -5.01 -23.16
N ASN A 101 8.20 -5.67 -22.84
CA ASN A 101 6.84 -5.15 -22.99
C ASN A 101 6.01 -5.52 -21.76
N LEU A 102 6.23 -4.85 -20.63
CA LEU A 102 5.37 -5.02 -19.45
C LEU A 102 3.98 -4.45 -19.77
N SER A 103 2.97 -5.31 -19.91
CA SER A 103 1.58 -4.88 -20.02
C SER A 103 1.00 -4.62 -18.63
N LEU A 104 0.16 -3.59 -18.48
CA LEU A 104 -0.60 -3.39 -17.23
C LEU A 104 -1.51 -4.58 -16.91
N ASN A 105 -1.95 -5.34 -17.93
CA ASN A 105 -2.74 -6.58 -17.73
C ASN A 105 -1.92 -7.71 -17.08
N ASP A 106 -0.59 -7.62 -17.11
CA ASP A 106 0.30 -8.57 -16.45
C ASP A 106 0.55 -8.20 -14.99
N ILE A 107 0.06 -7.04 -14.53
CA ILE A 107 0.22 -6.56 -13.17
C ILE A 107 -1.05 -6.85 -12.38
N GLU A 108 -0.88 -7.39 -11.18
CA GLU A 108 -1.96 -7.57 -10.22
C GLU A 108 -1.75 -6.66 -9.01
N PHE A 109 -2.79 -5.95 -8.60
CA PHE A 109 -2.79 -5.07 -7.44
C PHE A 109 -3.61 -5.70 -6.31
N ARG A 110 -3.00 -5.85 -5.13
CA ARG A 110 -3.68 -6.35 -3.93
C ARG A 110 -3.61 -5.33 -2.81
N ILE A 111 -4.77 -4.99 -2.24
CA ILE A 111 -4.87 -4.18 -1.02
C ILE A 111 -5.12 -5.12 0.14
N ILE A 112 -4.21 -5.14 1.11
CA ILE A 112 -4.35 -5.87 2.36
C ILE A 112 -4.61 -4.83 3.44
N ARG A 113 -5.88 -4.72 3.85
CA ARG A 113 -6.27 -3.89 5.00
C ARG A 113 -5.95 -4.64 6.29
N ASN A 114 -5.50 -3.91 7.31
CA ASN A 114 -5.07 -4.47 8.59
C ASN A 114 -4.16 -5.70 8.40
N PRO A 115 -2.92 -5.49 7.89
CA PRO A 115 -2.01 -6.60 7.64
C PRO A 115 -1.58 -7.31 8.93
N TYR A 116 -1.63 -6.63 10.08
CA TYR A 116 -1.38 -7.22 11.39
C TYR A 116 -2.41 -8.30 11.73
N GLU A 117 -3.70 -7.99 11.62
CA GLU A 117 -4.78 -8.96 11.83
C GLU A 117 -4.72 -10.08 10.78
N SER A 118 -4.47 -9.76 9.52
CA SER A 118 -4.33 -10.76 8.45
C SER A 118 -3.17 -11.74 8.71
N TRP A 119 -2.07 -11.29 9.29
CA TRP A 119 -0.96 -12.15 9.72
C TRP A 119 -1.34 -12.99 10.94
N LYS A 120 -1.97 -12.37 11.94
CA LYS A 120 -2.43 -13.05 13.15
C LYS A 120 -3.39 -14.21 12.83
N ASP A 121 -4.23 -14.04 11.82
CA ASP A 121 -5.17 -15.06 11.33
C ASP A 121 -4.53 -16.08 10.36
N GLY A 122 -3.22 -15.96 10.07
CA GLY A 122 -2.51 -16.85 9.16
C GLY A 122 -2.81 -16.64 7.67
N ARG A 123 -3.54 -15.58 7.30
CA ARG A 123 -3.87 -15.22 5.91
C ARG A 123 -2.75 -14.47 5.20
N LEU A 124 -1.83 -13.86 5.95
CA LEU A 124 -0.70 -13.11 5.43
C LEU A 124 0.63 -13.77 5.81
N LYS A 125 1.52 -13.93 4.82
CA LYS A 125 2.90 -14.40 5.02
C LYS A 125 3.87 -13.27 4.72
N MET A 126 4.80 -13.05 5.63
CA MET A 126 5.81 -12.01 5.53
C MET A 126 7.12 -12.47 6.15
N ILE A 127 8.20 -11.82 5.75
CA ILE A 127 9.52 -11.98 6.35
C ILE A 127 9.87 -10.65 7.00
N LEU A 128 10.10 -10.65 8.32
CA LEU A 128 10.66 -9.49 8.99
C LEU A 128 12.11 -9.30 8.54
N SER A 129 12.47 -8.07 8.16
CA SER A 129 13.83 -7.68 7.84
C SER A 129 14.31 -6.55 8.75
N GLU A 130 15.60 -6.57 9.09
CA GLU A 130 16.30 -5.41 9.62
C GLU A 130 16.52 -4.40 8.48
N ASN A 131 16.43 -3.11 8.80
CA ASN A 131 16.65 -2.02 7.84
C ASN A 131 18.09 -2.01 7.32
#